data_AF-A0A966XUC6-F1
#
_entry.id   AF-A0A966XUC6-F1
#
_cell.length_a   1.000
_cell.length_b   1.000
_cell.length_c   1.000
_cell.angle_alpha   90.00
_cell.angle_beta   90.00
_cell.angle_gamma   90.00
#
_symmetry.space_group_name_H-M   'P 1'
#
loop_
_entity.id
_entity.type
_entity.pdbx_description
1 polymer ?
#
loop_
_entity_poly.entity_id
_entity_poly.type
_entity_poly.pdbx_seq_one_letter_code
_entity_poly.pdbx_strand_id
1 'polypeptide(L)'
;MIIDSHVHFWDPARGDDILIVRRERPLQYRFYPEDLRPQLDAVGVDRCIVIQSAPHGDETRHLLDLTRDLAWVHGVVGWVDLESEDVADVLAGLRAAGPLVGVRVMLHRLDDASWITRPAVDRGLRALQKAGLSLDLITEP
;
A
#
# COMPACT_ATOMS: atom_id res chain seq x y z
N MET A 1 3.10 -12.21 -19.31
CA MET A 1 3.43 -11.79 -17.94
C MET A 1 2.15 -11.80 -17.13
N ILE A 2 2.11 -12.59 -16.06
CA ILE A 2 1.00 -12.70 -15.12
C ILE A 2 1.39 -11.95 -13.84
N ILE A 3 0.55 -11.03 -13.40
CA ILE A 3 0.75 -10.24 -12.18
C ILE A 3 -0.37 -10.56 -11.20
N ASP A 4 -0.02 -10.94 -9.97
CA ASP A 4 -0.94 -10.85 -8.84
C ASP A 4 -1.02 -9.39 -8.38
N SER A 5 -2.13 -8.73 -8.70
CA SER A 5 -2.27 -7.29 -8.49
C SER A 5 -2.54 -6.89 -7.04
N HIS A 6 -2.66 -7.84 -6.11
CA HIS A 6 -3.04 -7.51 -4.74
C HIS A 6 -2.51 -8.53 -3.73
N VAL A 7 -1.32 -8.25 -3.19
CA VAL A 7 -0.77 -9.00 -2.04
C VAL A 7 -0.43 -8.06 -0.88
N HIS A 8 -0.29 -8.61 0.31
CA HIS A 8 0.06 -7.88 1.52
C HIS A 8 1.27 -8.53 2.19
N PHE A 9 2.14 -7.71 2.78
CA PHE A 9 3.16 -8.16 3.72
C PHE A 9 2.95 -7.47 5.06
N TRP A 10 3.16 -8.20 6.15
CA TRP A 10 3.06 -7.64 7.49
C TRP A 10 3.88 -8.41 8.52
N ASP A 11 4.17 -7.72 9.62
CA ASP A 11 4.78 -8.29 10.82
C ASP A 11 4.03 -7.75 12.04
N PRO A 12 3.31 -8.58 12.81
CA PRO A 12 2.64 -8.16 14.03
C PRO A 12 3.57 -7.51 15.06
N ALA A 13 4.87 -7.83 15.04
CA ALA A 13 5.87 -7.24 15.95
C ALA A 13 6.11 -5.74 15.68
N ARG A 14 5.75 -5.24 14.49
CA ARG A 14 5.82 -3.81 14.16
C ARG A 14 4.73 -2.98 14.86
N GLY A 15 3.66 -3.62 15.34
CA GLY A 15 2.55 -2.94 16.00
C GLY A 15 1.68 -2.09 15.06
N ASP A 16 1.82 -2.27 13.74
CA ASP A 16 1.00 -1.59 12.73
C ASP A 16 -0.48 -1.96 12.91
N ASP A 17 -1.39 -0.99 12.72
CA ASP A 17 -2.82 -1.20 12.94
C ASP A 17 -3.53 -1.89 11.77
N ILE A 18 -3.29 -3.20 11.67
CA ILE A 18 -3.82 -4.08 10.62
C ILE A 18 -5.09 -4.78 11.13
N LEU A 19 -6.24 -4.39 10.58
CA LEU A 19 -7.57 -4.83 11.04
C LEU A 19 -7.72 -6.35 11.09
N ILE A 20 -7.26 -7.06 10.05
CA ILE A 20 -7.48 -8.51 9.93
C ILE A 20 -6.61 -9.31 10.90
N VAL A 21 -5.39 -8.85 11.19
CA VAL A 21 -4.47 -9.48 12.15
C VAL A 21 -5.07 -9.49 13.56
N ARG A 22 -5.85 -8.45 13.91
CA ARG A 22 -6.57 -8.39 15.20
C ARG A 22 -7.73 -9.38 15.29
N ARG A 23 -8.29 -9.83 14.16
CA ARG A 23 -9.50 -10.67 14.10
C ARG A 23 -9.19 -12.15 13.90
N GLU A 24 -8.18 -12.46 13.09
CA GLU A 24 -7.92 -13.81 12.61
C GLU A 24 -6.63 -14.37 13.19
N ARG A 25 -6.75 -15.37 14.07
CA ARG A 25 -5.60 -16.04 14.70
C ARG A 25 -4.56 -16.57 13.67
N PRO A 26 -4.94 -17.17 12.53
CA PRO A 26 -3.97 -17.63 11.54
C PRO A 26 -3.16 -16.50 10.88
N LEU A 27 -3.59 -15.25 11.00
CA LEU A 27 -2.92 -14.09 10.41
C LEU A 27 -2.06 -13.33 11.43
N GLN A 28 -1.93 -13.84 12.66
CA GLN A 28 -1.08 -13.30 13.72
C GLN A 28 0.40 -13.75 13.60
N TYR A 29 0.83 -14.11 12.39
CA TYR A 29 2.22 -14.40 12.05
C TYR A 29 2.77 -13.34 11.11
N ARG A 30 4.10 -13.32 10.96
CA ARG A 30 4.79 -12.53 9.95
C ARG A 30 4.63 -13.21 8.59
N PHE A 31 4.24 -12.45 7.57
CA PHE A 31 4.14 -12.91 6.18
C PHE A 31 4.91 -11.96 5.29
N TYR A 32 6.05 -12.43 4.79
CA TYR A 32 7.05 -11.65 4.08
C TYR A 32 7.39 -12.27 2.71
N PRO A 33 8.27 -11.65 1.91
CA PRO A 33 8.54 -12.09 0.54
C PRO A 33 8.92 -13.57 0.38
N GLU A 34 9.66 -14.13 1.33
CA GLU A 34 10.05 -15.55 1.33
C GLU A 34 8.87 -16.52 1.50
N ASP A 35 7.76 -16.07 2.12
CA ASP A 35 6.56 -16.87 2.30
C ASP A 35 5.70 -16.88 1.02
N LEU A 36 5.74 -15.77 0.27
CA LEU A 36 4.95 -15.59 -0.94
C LEU A 36 5.63 -16.15 -2.21
N ARG A 37 6.95 -15.98 -2.36
CA ARG A 37 7.63 -16.34 -3.61
C ARG A 37 7.36 -17.79 -4.06
N PRO A 38 7.45 -18.82 -3.19
CA PRO A 38 7.17 -20.20 -3.58
C PRO A 38 5.71 -20.42 -4.02
N GLN A 39 4.77 -19.65 -3.48
CA GLN A 39 3.35 -19.73 -3.85
C GLN A 39 3.13 -19.19 -5.26
N LEU A 40 3.74 -18.05 -5.60
CA LEU A 40 3.67 -17.47 -6.94
C LEU A 40 4.26 -18.42 -8.00
N ASP A 41 5.42 -19.02 -7.68
CA ASP A 41 6.08 -20.01 -8.55
C ASP A 41 5.19 -21.23 -8.83
N ALA A 42 4.49 -21.73 -7.81
CA ALA A 42 3.64 -22.91 -7.93
C ALA A 42 2.44 -22.70 -8.89
N VAL A 43 1.99 -21.45 -9.08
CA VAL A 43 0.85 -21.12 -9.94
C VAL A 43 1.24 -20.35 -11.21
N GLY A 44 2.54 -20.15 -11.46
CA GLY A 44 3.04 -19.48 -12.65
C GLY A 44 2.77 -17.97 -12.67
N VAL A 45 2.71 -17.31 -11.52
CA VAL A 45 2.62 -15.85 -11.43
C VAL A 45 4.03 -15.25 -11.48
N ASP A 46 4.26 -14.33 -12.43
CA ASP A 46 5.60 -13.77 -12.66
C ASP A 46 5.97 -12.70 -11.62
N ARG A 47 5.00 -11.86 -11.25
CA ARG A 47 5.20 -10.70 -10.36
C ARG A 47 3.98 -10.41 -9.49
N CYS A 48 4.15 -9.55 -8.48
CA CYS A 48 3.04 -9.05 -7.66
C CYS A 48 3.07 -7.53 -7.44
N ILE A 49 1.94 -6.97 -7.01
CA ILE A 49 1.83 -5.61 -6.45
C ILE A 49 1.54 -5.73 -4.95
N VAL A 50 2.38 -5.11 -4.14
CA VAL A 50 2.23 -5.10 -2.69
C VAL A 50 1.39 -3.90 -2.27
N ILE A 51 0.32 -4.15 -1.53
CA ILE A 51 -0.64 -3.13 -1.11
C ILE A 51 -0.46 -2.87 0.39
N GLN A 52 -0.54 -1.60 0.79
CA GLN A 52 -0.57 -1.18 2.19
C GLN A 52 -1.62 -1.97 3.00
N SER A 53 -1.41 -2.10 4.30
CA SER A 53 -2.21 -2.85 5.27
C SER A 53 -2.61 -1.97 6.45
N ALA A 54 -1.92 -0.84 6.67
CA ALA A 54 -2.12 0.09 7.77
C ALA A 54 -2.11 1.57 7.31
N PRO A 55 -2.94 2.46 7.88
CA PRO A 55 -3.16 3.81 7.36
C PRO A 55 -2.09 4.81 7.84
N HIS A 56 -0.80 4.53 7.64
CA HIS A 56 0.26 5.46 8.02
C HIS A 56 1.51 5.36 7.13
N GLY A 57 2.24 6.47 7.03
CA GLY A 57 3.38 6.59 6.11
C GLY A 57 4.59 5.71 6.46
N ASP A 58 4.74 5.33 7.73
CA ASP A 58 5.81 4.40 8.14
C ASP A 58 5.62 2.99 7.55
N GLU A 59 4.38 2.57 7.32
CA GLU A 59 4.12 1.30 6.64
C GLU A 59 4.53 1.38 5.17
N THR A 60 4.18 2.47 4.48
CA THR A 60 4.61 2.69 3.09
C THR A 60 6.12 2.62 2.95
N ARG A 61 6.86 3.31 3.84
CA ARG A 61 8.33 3.28 3.87
C ARG A 61 8.85 1.87 4.10
N HIS A 62 8.24 1.13 5.02
CA HIS A 62 8.63 -0.25 5.29
C HIS A 62 8.42 -1.16 4.09
N LEU A 63 7.26 -1.09 3.42
CA LEU A 63 6.98 -1.91 2.23
C LEU A 63 7.92 -1.57 1.07
N LEU A 64 8.20 -0.29 0.83
CA LEU A 64 9.17 0.13 -0.18
C LEU A 64 10.57 -0.41 0.11
N ASP A 65 11.00 -0.39 1.38
CA ASP A 65 12.30 -0.91 1.78
C ASP A 65 12.37 -2.44 1.69
N LEU A 66 11.34 -3.14 2.19
CA LEU A 66 11.20 -4.60 2.15
C LEU A 66 11.24 -5.15 0.72
N THR A 67 10.75 -4.37 -0.25
CA THR A 67 10.61 -4.79 -1.65
C THR A 67 11.66 -4.23 -2.60
N ARG A 68 12.56 -3.36 -2.10
CA ARG A 68 13.50 -2.57 -2.91
C ARG A 68 14.28 -3.39 -3.94
N ASP A 69 14.81 -4.54 -3.53
CA ASP A 69 15.70 -5.38 -4.34
C ASP A 69 14.99 -6.62 -4.91
N LEU A 70 13.66 -6.68 -4.81
CA LEU A 70 12.86 -7.82 -5.26
C LEU A 70 12.33 -7.56 -6.67
N ALA A 71 13.06 -8.00 -7.70
CA ALA A 71 12.67 -7.80 -9.10
C ALA A 71 11.29 -8.39 -9.48
N TRP A 72 10.77 -9.32 -8.69
CA TRP A 72 9.44 -9.93 -8.85
C TRP A 72 8.33 -9.15 -8.15
N VAL A 73 8.64 -8.11 -7.37
CA VAL A 73 7.67 -7.10 -6.95
C VAL A 73 7.62 -6.02 -8.02
N HIS A 74 6.49 -5.88 -8.70
CA HIS A 74 6.32 -4.89 -9.76
C HIS A 74 6.09 -3.48 -9.20
N GLY A 75 5.51 -3.38 -8.00
CA GLY A 75 5.34 -2.10 -7.33
C GLY A 75 4.65 -2.20 -5.97
N VAL A 76 4.62 -1.06 -5.28
CA VAL A 76 3.96 -0.86 -4.00
C VAL A 76 2.85 0.18 -4.15
N VAL A 77 1.65 -0.15 -3.68
CA VAL A 77 0.57 0.81 -3.44
C VAL A 77 0.59 1.18 -1.97
N GLY A 78 1.05 2.39 -1.67
CA GLY A 78 1.28 2.87 -0.31
C GLY A 78 0.08 3.58 0.32
N TRP A 79 0.29 4.09 1.52
CA TRP A 79 -0.52 5.11 2.15
C TRP A 79 0.21 6.45 2.19
N VAL A 80 -0.51 7.56 1.95
CA VAL A 80 -0.05 8.93 2.22
C VAL A 80 -1.20 9.74 2.80
N ASP A 81 -0.87 10.79 3.54
CA ASP A 81 -1.85 11.80 3.95
C ASP A 81 -2.18 12.70 2.75
N LEU A 82 -3.37 12.52 2.18
CA LEU A 82 -3.85 13.32 1.05
C LEU A 82 -4.29 14.74 1.45
N GLU A 83 -4.50 15.02 2.74
CA GLU A 83 -4.83 16.36 3.22
C GLU A 83 -3.58 17.21 3.46
N SER A 84 -2.39 16.59 3.51
CA SER A 84 -1.12 17.28 3.72
C SER A 84 -0.82 18.31 2.62
N GLU A 85 -0.32 19.48 3.02
CA GLU A 85 0.13 20.52 2.09
C GLU A 85 1.37 20.07 1.31
N ASP A 86 2.22 19.25 1.93
CA ASP A 86 3.48 18.74 1.38
C ASP A 86 3.33 17.41 0.64
N VAL A 87 2.09 16.99 0.33
CA VAL A 87 1.80 15.68 -0.29
C VAL A 87 2.61 15.43 -1.57
N ALA A 88 2.86 16.46 -2.39
CA ALA A 88 3.67 16.32 -3.59
C ALA A 88 5.13 15.94 -3.29
N ASP A 89 5.73 16.56 -2.28
CA ASP A 89 7.11 16.30 -1.86
C ASP A 89 7.22 14.93 -1.18
N VAL A 90 6.21 14.55 -0.39
CA VAL A 90 6.11 13.20 0.19
C VAL A 90 6.08 12.14 -0.90
N LEU A 91 5.26 12.30 -1.93
CA LEU A 91 5.20 11.35 -3.06
C LEU A 91 6.53 11.28 -3.81
N ALA A 92 7.19 12.42 -4.04
CA ALA A 92 8.49 12.46 -4.68
C ALA A 92 9.55 11.68 -3.87
N GLY A 93 9.59 11.88 -2.56
CA GLY A 93 10.48 11.14 -1.65
C GLY A 93 10.22 9.64 -1.65
N LEU A 94 8.95 9.22 -1.59
CA LEU A 94 8.59 7.81 -1.62
C LEU A 94 8.94 7.13 -2.96
N ARG A 95 8.74 7.83 -4.09
CA ARG A 95 9.15 7.33 -5.41
C ARG A 95 10.67 7.21 -5.56
N ALA A 96 11.43 8.10 -4.93
CA ALA A 96 12.88 7.99 -4.88
C ALA A 96 13.33 6.81 -3.99
N ALA A 97 12.54 6.43 -2.98
CA ALA A 97 12.86 5.36 -2.05
C ALA A 97 12.60 3.96 -2.62
N GLY A 98 11.65 3.78 -3.53
CA GLY A 98 11.32 2.46 -4.09
C GLY A 98 10.22 2.50 -5.16
N PRO A 99 9.70 1.34 -5.58
CA PRO A 99 8.79 1.22 -6.72
C PRO A 99 7.34 1.60 -6.33
N LEU A 100 7.11 2.83 -5.87
CA LEU A 100 5.75 3.33 -5.60
C LEU A 100 4.98 3.48 -6.92
N VAL A 101 3.85 2.76 -7.03
CA VAL A 101 2.97 2.78 -8.23
C VAL A 101 1.58 3.32 -7.94
N GLY A 102 1.21 3.46 -6.67
CA GLY A 102 -0.11 3.93 -6.28
C GLY A 102 -0.23 4.30 -4.82
N VAL A 103 -1.42 4.80 -4.46
CA VAL A 103 -1.84 5.04 -3.08
C VAL A 103 -3.20 4.41 -2.86
N ARG A 104 -3.42 3.76 -1.71
CA ARG A 104 -4.72 3.24 -1.31
C ARG A 104 -5.37 4.09 -0.23
N VAL A 105 -6.65 4.41 -0.41
CA VAL A 105 -7.51 5.01 0.60
C VAL A 105 -8.44 3.95 1.19
N MET A 106 -8.39 3.81 2.52
CA MET A 106 -9.29 2.93 3.27
C MET A 106 -10.57 3.64 3.69
N LEU A 107 -11.45 3.96 2.73
CA LEU A 107 -12.70 4.68 2.99
C LEU A 107 -13.59 3.97 4.02
N HIS A 108 -13.63 2.64 4.02
CA HIS A 108 -14.35 1.84 5.03
C HIS A 108 -13.84 2.00 6.47
N ARG A 109 -12.73 2.71 6.68
CA ARG A 109 -12.18 3.03 8.02
C ARG A 109 -12.40 4.48 8.43
N LEU A 110 -13.00 5.30 7.57
CA LEU A 110 -13.30 6.69 7.88
C LEU A 110 -14.72 6.82 8.40
N ASP A 111 -14.91 7.66 9.42
CA ASP A 111 -16.25 7.95 9.97
C ASP A 111 -17.14 8.74 8.99
N ASP A 112 -16.52 9.49 8.07
CA ASP A 112 -17.19 10.38 7.12
C ASP A 112 -16.64 10.16 5.71
N ALA A 113 -17.43 9.49 4.87
CA ALA A 113 -17.07 9.23 3.48
C ALA A 113 -16.96 10.51 2.63
N SER A 114 -17.58 11.62 3.06
CA SER A 114 -17.43 12.91 2.37
C SER A 114 -16.03 13.50 2.51
N TRP A 115 -15.18 12.92 3.37
CA TRP A 115 -13.76 13.22 3.43
C TRP A 115 -13.08 13.27 2.05
N ILE A 116 -13.42 12.33 1.15
CA ILE A 116 -12.79 12.23 -0.18
C ILE A 116 -13.07 13.45 -1.07
N THR A 117 -14.14 14.21 -0.80
CA THR A 117 -14.54 15.38 -1.61
C THR A 117 -13.99 16.70 -1.04
N ARG A 118 -13.25 16.67 0.07
CA ARG A 118 -12.68 17.88 0.68
C ARG A 118 -11.66 18.53 -0.27
N PRO A 119 -11.58 19.87 -0.32
CA PRO A 119 -10.60 20.56 -1.17
C PRO A 119 -9.14 20.16 -0.90
N ALA A 120 -8.79 19.86 0.36
CA ALA A 120 -7.46 19.39 0.72
C ALA A 120 -7.15 18.02 0.07
N VAL A 121 -8.11 17.10 0.09
CA VAL A 121 -7.98 15.78 -0.55
C VAL A 121 -7.94 15.91 -2.07
N ASP A 122 -8.75 16.77 -2.70
CA ASP A 122 -8.67 17.05 -4.14
C ASP A 122 -7.26 17.51 -4.56
N ARG A 123 -6.61 18.36 -3.75
CA ARG A 123 -5.21 18.76 -3.98
C ARG A 123 -4.26 17.55 -3.94
N GLY A 124 -4.41 16.67 -2.95
CA GLY A 124 -3.65 15.41 -2.86
C GLY A 124 -3.87 14.48 -4.05
N LEU A 125 -5.12 14.30 -4.48
CA LEU A 125 -5.48 13.50 -5.65
C LEU A 125 -4.88 14.07 -6.95
N ARG A 126 -4.87 15.39 -7.11
CA ARG A 126 -4.18 16.04 -8.23
C ARG A 126 -2.67 15.83 -8.18
N ALA A 127 -2.07 15.77 -7.00
CA ALA A 127 -0.64 15.46 -6.85
C ALA A 127 -0.35 14.01 -7.28
N LEU A 128 -1.18 13.03 -6.87
CA LEU A 128 -1.09 11.63 -7.36
C LEU A 128 -1.18 11.58 -8.90
N GLN A 129 -2.19 12.24 -9.46
CA GLN A 129 -2.41 12.28 -10.90
C GLN A 129 -1.19 12.85 -11.63
N LYS A 130 -0.64 13.98 -11.17
CA LYS A 130 0.57 14.59 -11.74
C LYS A 130 1.80 13.67 -11.62
N ALA A 131 1.88 12.89 -10.55
CA ALA A 131 2.94 11.91 -10.36
C ALA A 131 2.76 10.65 -11.22
N GLY A 132 1.58 10.44 -11.83
CA GLY A 132 1.26 9.24 -12.60
C GLY A 132 1.03 8.00 -11.73
N LEU A 133 0.56 8.18 -10.49
CA LEU A 133 0.28 7.12 -9.53
C LEU A 133 -1.20 6.72 -9.56
N SER A 134 -1.49 5.43 -9.34
CA SER A 134 -2.88 4.95 -9.19
C SER A 134 -3.49 5.39 -7.85
N LEU A 135 -4.83 5.36 -7.81
CA LEU A 135 -5.61 5.46 -6.58
C LEU A 135 -6.43 4.18 -6.42
N ASP A 136 -6.18 3.46 -5.34
CA ASP A 136 -6.94 2.29 -4.95
C ASP A 136 -7.94 2.68 -3.86
N LEU A 137 -9.22 2.34 -4.03
CA LEU A 137 -10.27 2.64 -3.06
C LEU A 137 -10.81 1.33 -2.48
N ILE A 138 -10.82 1.22 -1.15
CA ILE A 138 -11.51 0.12 -0.45
C ILE A 138 -12.66 0.70 0.39
N THR A 139 -13.87 0.38 -0.05
CA THR A 139 -15.15 0.81 0.52
C THR A 139 -15.84 -0.35 1.24
N GLU A 140 -16.96 -0.06 1.91
CA GLU A 140 -17.90 -1.10 2.30
C GLU A 140 -18.61 -1.69 1.05
N PRO A 141 -19.14 -2.92 1.13
CA PRO A 141 -19.87 -3.58 0.04
C PRO A 141 -21.16 -2.86 -0.38
#